data_AF-A0A936WCR0-F1
#
_entry.id   AF-A0A936WCR0-F1
#
_cell.length_a   1.000
_cell.length_b   1.000
_cell.length_c   1.000
_cell.angle_alpha   90.00
_cell.angle_beta   90.00
_cell.angle_gamma   90.00
#
_symmetry.space_group_name_H-M   'P 1'
#
loop_
_entity.id
_entity.type
_entity.pdbx_description
1 polymer ?
#
loop_
_entity_poly.entity_id
_entity_poly.type
_entity_poly.pdbx_seq_one_letter_code
_entity_poly.pdbx_strand_id
1 'polypeptide(L)' 'MPSDFLPNTPALDQQYQTVDFLIPRKTVEKLSGLSRATIYRLIKLGKFPRPLSIGTGSVRWR' A
#
# COMPACT_ATOMS: atom_id res chain seq x y z
N MET A 1 17.18 24.01 44.73
CA MET A 1 17.03 23.96 43.26
C MET A 1 17.81 22.76 42.76
N PRO A 2 17.14 21.78 42.15
CA PRO A 2 17.64 21.15 40.95
C PRO A 2 16.70 21.46 39.79
N SER A 3 17.29 22.04 38.77
CA SER A 3 16.76 22.19 37.43
C SER A 3 16.54 20.81 36.83
N ASP A 4 15.37 20.57 36.25
CA ASP A 4 15.29 19.94 34.93
C ASP A 4 13.99 20.40 34.27
N PHE A 5 14.19 21.21 33.24
CA PHE A 5 13.15 21.73 32.37
C PHE A 5 12.47 20.56 31.62
N LEU A 6 11.15 20.68 31.50
CA LEU A 6 10.23 19.91 30.66
C LEU A 6 10.82 19.53 29.27
N PRO A 7 10.34 18.46 28.58
CA PRO A 7 8.92 18.09 28.55
C PRO A 7 8.64 16.58 28.63
N ASN A 8 7.41 16.26 29.00
CA ASN A 8 6.73 15.10 28.43
C ASN A 8 6.63 15.33 26.92
N THR A 9 7.74 15.10 26.20
CA THR A 9 7.76 14.96 24.76
C THR A 9 6.89 13.73 24.51
N PRO A 10 5.74 13.83 23.84
CA PRO A 10 5.18 12.65 23.23
C PRO A 10 6.26 12.20 22.25
N ALA A 11 7.05 11.21 22.66
CA ALA A 11 7.85 10.44 21.73
C ALA A 11 6.90 10.15 20.57
N LEU A 12 7.28 10.63 19.39
CA LEU A 12 6.54 10.46 18.15
C LEU A 12 6.55 8.97 17.79
N ASP A 13 5.94 8.12 18.63
CA ASP A 13 5.39 6.85 18.24
C ASP A 13 4.10 7.18 17.49
N GLN A 14 4.26 7.91 16.38
CA GLN A 14 3.29 7.87 15.31
C GLN A 14 3.32 6.43 14.83
N GLN A 15 2.50 5.62 15.47
CA GLN A 15 2.01 4.38 14.92
C GLN A 15 1.25 4.80 13.66
N TYR A 16 1.98 4.94 12.56
CA TYR A 16 1.41 4.98 11.23
C TYR A 16 0.62 3.68 11.12
N GLN A 17 -0.69 3.75 11.37
CA GLN A 17 -1.59 2.73 10.88
C GLN A 17 -1.34 2.69 9.38
N THR A 18 -0.60 1.66 8.95
CA THR A 18 -0.48 1.31 7.54
C THR A 18 -1.86 0.84 7.14
N VAL A 19 -2.70 1.81 6.78
CA VAL A 19 -3.97 1.55 6.14
C VAL A 19 -3.61 0.89 4.81
N ASP A 20 -3.60 -0.44 4.81
CA ASP A 20 -3.37 -1.24 3.62
C ASP A 20 -4.52 -0.98 2.65
N PHE A 21 -4.39 0.09 1.85
CA PHE A 21 -5.34 0.44 0.82
C PHE A 21 -5.23 -0.58 -0.30
N LEU A 22 -5.99 -1.66 -0.15
CA LEU A 22 -6.02 -2.72 -1.12
C LEU A 22 -6.84 -2.29 -2.34
N ILE A 23 -6.16 -1.85 -3.38
CA ILE A 23 -6.76 -1.37 -4.63
C ILE A 23 -7.25 -2.58 -5.46
N PRO A 24 -8.55 -2.66 -5.81
CA PRO A 24 -9.05 -3.75 -6.64
C PRO A 24 -8.59 -3.60 -8.10
N ARG A 25 -8.49 -4.73 -8.83
CA ARG A 25 -8.06 -4.77 -10.24
C ARG A 25 -8.69 -3.72 -11.13
N LYS A 26 -10.02 -3.55 -11.04
CA LYS A 26 -10.76 -2.56 -11.86
C LYS A 26 -10.25 -1.13 -11.64
N THR A 27 -9.89 -0.79 -10.41
CA THR A 27 -9.32 0.52 -10.08
C THR A 27 -7.90 0.63 -10.62
N VAL A 28 -7.10 -0.42 -10.54
CA VAL A 28 -5.75 -0.46 -11.14
C VAL A 28 -5.82 -0.27 -12.66
N GLU A 29 -6.76 -0.91 -13.34
CA GLU A 29 -6.99 -0.71 -14.78
C GLU A 29 -7.36 0.74 -15.12
N LYS A 30 -8.23 1.37 -14.31
CA LYS A 30 -8.58 2.79 -14.48
C LYS A 30 -7.42 3.75 -14.21
N LEU A 31 -6.67 3.52 -13.15
CA LEU A 31 -5.55 4.38 -12.74
C LEU A 31 -4.36 4.27 -13.70
N SER A 32 -4.06 3.06 -14.16
CA SER A 32 -2.95 2.82 -15.08
C SER A 32 -3.32 3.05 -16.55
N GLY A 33 -4.61 3.07 -16.89
CA GLY A 33 -5.08 3.07 -18.28
C GLY A 33 -4.75 1.78 -19.04
N LEU A 34 -4.28 0.75 -18.34
CA LEU A 34 -3.85 -0.51 -18.94
C LEU A 34 -4.96 -1.55 -18.89
N SER A 35 -5.05 -2.36 -19.95
CA SER A 35 -5.92 -3.53 -19.95
C SER A 35 -5.40 -4.59 -18.98
N ARG A 36 -6.31 -5.42 -18.45
CA ARG A 36 -5.99 -6.63 -17.68
C ARG A 36 -4.82 -7.44 -18.26
N ALA A 37 -4.84 -7.71 -19.57
CA ALA A 37 -3.82 -8.54 -20.21
C ALA A 37 -2.44 -7.87 -20.17
N THR A 38 -2.40 -6.55 -20.38
CA THR A 38 -1.16 -5.77 -20.28
C THR A 38 -0.62 -5.76 -18.86
N ILE A 39 -1.48 -5.61 -17.85
CA ILE A 39 -1.07 -5.68 -16.44
C ILE A 39 -0.41 -7.03 -16.14
N TYR A 40 -1.05 -8.16 -16.47
CA TYR A 40 -0.45 -9.48 -16.24
C TYR A 40 0.84 -9.70 -17.03
N ARG A 41 0.94 -9.16 -18.25
CA ARG A 41 2.18 -9.19 -19.03
C ARG A 41 3.29 -8.42 -18.34
N LEU A 42 3.01 -7.22 -17.82
CA LEU A 42 3.99 -6.41 -17.09
C LEU A 42 4.38 -7.02 -15.75
N ILE A 43 3.45 -7.68 -15.06
CA ILE A 43 3.76 -8.48 -13.85
C ILE A 43 4.77 -9.58 -14.21
N LYS A 44 4.54 -10.31 -15.31
CA LYS A 44 5.48 -11.35 -15.79
C LYS A 44 6.85 -10.77 -16.16
N LEU A 45 6.87 -9.54 -16.68
CA LEU A 45 8.09 -8.80 -16.99
C LEU A 45 8.75 -8.14 -15.77
N GLY A 46 8.16 -8.21 -14.58
CA GLY A 46 8.67 -7.56 -13.37
C GLY A 46 8.52 -6.03 -13.34
N LYS A 47 7.78 -5.45 -14.31
CA LYS A 47 7.54 -4.00 -14.43
C LYS A 47 6.30 -3.52 -13.69
N PHE A 48 5.58 -4.43 -13.04
CA PHE A 48 4.35 -4.12 -12.32
C PHE A 48 4.31 -4.83 -10.96
N PRO A 49 3.77 -4.20 -9.91
CA PRO A 49 3.65 -4.82 -8.59
C PRO A 49 2.82 -6.10 -8.64
N ARG A 50 3.25 -7.10 -7.85
CA ARG A 50 2.55 -8.39 -7.77
C ARG A 50 1.23 -8.21 -7.01
N PRO A 51 0.12 -8.74 -7.52
CA PRO A 51 -1.15 -8.72 -6.81
C PRO A 51 -1.09 -9.58 -5.55
N LEU A 52 -1.72 -9.09 -4.48
CA LEU A 52 -2.08 -9.86 -3.30
C LEU A 52 -3.43 -10.55 -3.55
N SER A 53 -3.49 -11.86 -3.35
CA SER A 53 -4.75 -12.60 -3.41
C SER A 53 -5.46 -12.48 -2.07
N ILE A 54 -6.68 -11.95 -2.06
CA ILE A 54 -7.47 -11.72 -0.84
C ILE A 54 -8.61 -12.76 -0.72
N GLY A 55 -8.69 -13.71 -1.65
CA GLY A 55 -9.71 -14.76 -1.68
C GLY A 55 -9.98 -15.28 -3.10
N THR A 56 -11.04 -16.08 -3.24
CA THR A 56 -11.40 -16.77 -4.49
C THR A 56 -11.67 -15.78 -5.62
N GLY A 57 -10.70 -15.66 -6.55
CA GLY A 57 -10.82 -14.84 -7.75
C GLY A 57 -10.64 -13.32 -7.55
N SER A 58 -10.34 -12.86 -6.35
CA SER A 58 -10.13 -11.44 -6.06
C SER A 58 -8.67 -11.12 -5.76
N VAL A 59 -8.07 -10.33 -6.63
CA VAL A 59 -6.71 -9.80 -6.50
C VAL A 59 -6.74 -8.31 -6.20
N ARG A 60 -5.88 -7.88 -5.29
CA ARG A 60 -5.73 -6.49 -4.90
C ARG A 60 -4.25 -6.07 -4.91
N TRP A 61 -4.02 -4.78 -5.07
CA TRP A 61 -2.69 -4.19 -5.05
C TRP A 61 -2.54 -3.29 -3.84
N ARG A 62 -1.32 -3.22 -3.30
CA ARG A 62 -0.91 -2.26 -2.29
C ARG A 62 -0.06 -1.17 -2.95
#